data_AF-A0A2M9A3C7-F1
#
_entry.id   AF-A0A2M9A3C7-F1
#
_cell.length_a   1.000
_cell.length_b   1.000
_cell.length_c   1.000
_cell.angle_alpha   90.00
_cell.angle_beta   90.00
_cell.angle_gamma   90.00
#
_symmetry.space_group_name_H-M   'P 1'
#
loop_
_entity.id
_entity.type
_entity.pdbx_description
1 polymer ?
#
loop_
_entity_poly.entity_id
_entity_poly.type
_entity_poly.pdbx_seq_one_letter_code
_entity_poly.pdbx_strand_id
1 'polypeptide(L)'
;MKTSKIQILCGLAALILGACDFSTAEEIAEEASSVSCPKALVCPDSLEAETICDARDGNVYRTVQIGSQTWLAENMNYCMNASWCYDDGASNCDVYGRLYEWSSAVKACPDGFHLPSQDEWDSLAAYALENAGDENSSLRSTESWDSDLVTPGNDVLGFNALASGRYYFRAFSDLGFKAYYWTRESETTTTAYIRTLSGMINTMGFGNSFKDSGLSVRCLKD
;
A
#
# COMPACT_ATOMS: atom_id res chain seq x y z
N MET A 1 39.55 35.56 37.73
CA MET A 1 40.30 36.71 37.16
C MET A 1 40.26 36.62 35.64
N LYS A 2 39.71 37.63 34.94
CA LYS A 2 39.76 37.85 33.46
C LYS A 2 39.13 36.73 32.58
N THR A 3 38.37 36.94 31.50
CA THR A 3 37.86 38.11 30.73
C THR A 3 36.82 37.59 29.70
N SER A 4 35.83 38.32 29.14
CA SER A 4 35.19 39.60 29.50
C SER A 4 34.07 39.97 28.47
N LYS A 5 32.81 40.16 28.91
CA LYS A 5 31.69 40.86 28.19
C LYS A 5 31.08 40.08 27.01
N ILE A 6 29.80 40.18 26.67
CA ILE A 6 29.00 41.40 26.38
C ILE A 6 27.65 41.45 27.13
N GLN A 7 27.31 42.64 27.63
CA GLN A 7 25.96 43.02 28.06
C GLN A 7 25.35 43.90 26.96
N ILE A 8 24.04 43.78 26.72
CA ILE A 8 23.22 44.92 26.25
C ILE A 8 21.99 44.99 27.15
N LEU A 9 21.89 46.10 27.89
CA LEU A 9 20.69 46.51 28.60
C LEU A 9 20.07 47.68 27.83
N CYS A 10 18.81 47.53 27.43
CA CYS A 10 17.88 48.63 27.16
C CYS A 10 16.47 48.10 27.48
N GLY A 11 15.56 48.85 28.10
CA GLY A 11 15.69 50.23 28.55
C GLY A 11 14.34 50.95 28.54
N LEU A 12 13.60 50.84 29.64
CA LEU A 12 12.35 51.57 29.95
C LEU A 12 11.09 51.27 29.11
N ALA A 13 9.96 51.60 29.73
CA ALA A 13 8.61 51.35 29.27
C ALA A 13 7.86 52.64 28.88
N ALA A 14 6.95 52.48 27.92
CA ALA A 14 5.66 53.17 27.73
C ALA A 14 5.58 54.72 27.75
N LEU A 15 5.10 55.31 26.64
CA LEU A 15 3.70 55.82 26.54
C LEU A 15 3.37 56.37 25.12
N ILE A 16 2.23 55.92 24.56
CA ILE A 16 1.31 56.52 23.56
C ILE A 16 1.86 57.28 22.31
N LEU A 17 1.56 56.74 21.11
CA LEU A 17 0.81 57.35 19.98
C LEU A 17 1.24 56.76 18.62
N GLY A 18 0.27 56.40 17.77
CA GLY A 18 0.50 56.01 16.37
C GLY A 18 0.20 54.53 16.07
N ALA A 19 -0.62 54.29 15.05
CA ALA A 19 -1.01 52.95 14.64
C ALA A 19 0.05 52.28 13.74
N CYS A 20 0.27 50.99 13.96
CA CYS A 20 0.77 50.06 12.94
C CYS A 20 -0.12 48.83 12.97
N ASP A 21 -0.79 48.57 11.85
CA ASP A 21 -1.57 47.36 11.59
C ASP A 21 -0.60 46.18 11.45
N PHE A 22 -0.84 45.06 12.13
CA PHE A 22 -0.04 43.84 11.96
C PHE A 22 -0.95 42.63 11.73
N SER A 23 -1.41 42.57 10.48
CA SER A 23 -1.98 41.37 9.86
C SER A 23 -1.07 40.15 10.08
N THR A 24 -1.72 39.00 10.31
CA THR A 24 -1.24 37.63 10.00
C THR A 24 0.08 37.15 10.60
N ALA A 25 -0.03 36.19 11.52
CA ALA A 25 0.79 34.96 11.52
C ALA A 25 0.06 33.84 12.29
N GLU A 26 -1.12 33.46 11.79
CA GLU A 26 -1.72 32.16 12.10
C GLU A 26 -0.99 31.12 11.22
N GLU A 27 0.03 30.45 11.77
CA GLU A 27 0.55 29.16 11.29
C GLU A 27 1.70 28.69 12.21
N ILE A 28 1.41 27.72 13.07
CA ILE A 28 2.40 26.69 13.41
C ILE A 28 1.84 25.40 12.82
N ALA A 29 1.92 25.30 11.49
CA ALA A 29 1.57 24.09 10.77
C ALA A 29 2.55 22.98 11.16
N GLU A 30 2.04 22.04 11.93
CA GLU A 30 2.30 20.60 11.88
C GLU A 30 3.48 20.18 10.98
N GLU A 31 4.54 19.61 11.57
CA GLU A 31 5.54 18.81 10.83
C GLU A 31 4.89 17.49 10.36
N ALA A 32 3.97 17.59 9.41
CA ALA A 32 3.47 16.46 8.67
C ALA A 32 4.60 15.93 7.78
N SER A 33 5.00 14.69 8.00
CA SER A 33 5.87 13.92 7.11
C SER A 33 5.24 13.85 5.72
N SER A 34 5.55 14.81 4.84
CA SER A 34 4.93 14.94 3.53
C SER A 34 5.37 13.82 2.60
N VAL A 35 4.50 12.82 2.39
CA VAL A 35 4.74 11.79 1.39
C VAL A 35 4.70 12.44 0.02
N SER A 36 5.87 12.55 -0.61
CA SER A 36 6.04 13.14 -1.94
C SER A 36 5.53 12.19 -3.02
N CYS A 37 4.20 12.13 -3.18
CA CYS A 37 3.59 11.39 -4.27
C CYS A 37 3.92 12.01 -5.63
N PRO A 38 4.23 11.19 -6.66
CA PRO A 38 4.35 11.67 -8.03
C PRO A 38 3.08 12.42 -8.45
N LYS A 39 3.23 13.42 -9.32
CA LYS A 39 2.09 14.13 -9.87
C LYS A 39 1.24 13.15 -10.70
N ALA A 40 -0.07 13.13 -10.42
CA ALA A 40 -1.03 12.34 -11.15
C ALA A 40 -0.88 12.47 -12.67
N LEU A 41 -0.79 11.33 -13.35
CA LEU A 41 -0.90 11.23 -14.80
C LEU A 41 -2.39 11.18 -15.19
N VAL A 42 -2.67 11.34 -16.48
CA VAL A 42 -4.03 11.26 -17.02
C VAL A 42 -4.20 9.90 -17.68
N CYS A 43 -5.35 9.27 -17.48
CA CYS A 43 -5.69 8.01 -18.15
C CYS A 43 -5.63 8.13 -19.68
N PRO A 44 -5.18 7.09 -20.41
CA PRO A 44 -5.24 7.06 -21.86
C PRO A 44 -6.68 7.22 -22.42
N ASP A 45 -6.81 7.86 -23.58
CA ASP A 45 -8.09 8.04 -24.29
C ASP A 45 -8.75 6.70 -24.70
N SER A 46 -7.93 5.64 -24.84
CA SER A 46 -8.35 4.28 -25.14
C SER A 46 -7.60 3.29 -24.26
N LEU A 47 -8.34 2.39 -23.61
CA LEU A 47 -7.79 1.29 -22.82
C LEU A 47 -7.86 -0.02 -23.59
N GLU A 48 -6.90 -0.91 -23.33
CA GLU A 48 -6.92 -2.28 -23.86
C GLU A 48 -8.06 -3.08 -23.21
N ALA A 49 -8.50 -4.15 -23.88
CA ALA A 49 -9.50 -5.06 -23.32
C ALA A 49 -9.04 -5.62 -21.96
N GLU A 50 -10.00 -5.82 -21.05
CA GLU A 50 -9.73 -6.34 -19.70
C GLU A 50 -8.77 -5.47 -18.87
N THR A 51 -8.66 -4.17 -19.16
CA THR A 51 -7.93 -3.20 -18.32
C THR A 51 -8.86 -2.12 -17.76
N ILE A 52 -8.45 -1.52 -16.63
CA ILE A 52 -9.03 -0.30 -16.06
C ILE A 52 -7.91 0.71 -15.81
N CYS A 53 -8.25 2.00 -15.77
CA CYS A 53 -7.32 3.03 -15.35
C CYS A 53 -7.83 3.74 -14.10
N ASP A 54 -6.94 3.93 -13.13
CA ASP A 54 -7.19 4.75 -11.97
C ASP A 54 -7.09 6.23 -12.34
N ALA A 55 -8.23 6.91 -12.44
CA ALA A 55 -8.30 8.32 -12.81
C ALA A 55 -7.63 9.28 -11.81
N ARG A 56 -7.20 8.79 -10.64
CA ARG A 56 -6.54 9.59 -9.60
C ARG A 56 -5.04 9.75 -9.84
N ASP A 57 -4.41 8.83 -10.57
CA ASP A 57 -2.97 8.84 -10.83
C ASP A 57 -2.55 8.44 -12.26
N GLY A 58 -3.47 7.92 -13.08
CA GLY A 58 -3.24 7.47 -14.45
C GLY A 58 -2.67 6.06 -14.58
N ASN A 59 -2.54 5.31 -13.48
CA ASN A 59 -2.07 3.92 -13.51
C ASN A 59 -3.11 3.02 -14.18
N VAL A 60 -2.65 2.19 -15.13
CA VAL A 60 -3.48 1.20 -15.83
C VAL A 60 -3.22 -0.18 -15.24
N TYR A 61 -4.29 -0.85 -14.84
CA TYR A 61 -4.29 -2.17 -14.23
C TYR A 61 -5.04 -3.14 -15.13
N ARG A 62 -4.53 -4.37 -15.28
CA ARG A 62 -5.30 -5.47 -15.87
C ARG A 62 -6.31 -5.97 -14.86
N THR A 63 -7.38 -6.56 -15.39
CA THR A 63 -8.44 -7.23 -14.65
C THR A 63 -8.50 -8.69 -15.05
N VAL A 64 -8.89 -9.56 -14.13
CA VAL A 64 -9.01 -11.00 -14.37
C VAL A 64 -10.28 -11.53 -13.70
N GLN A 65 -11.03 -12.35 -14.44
CA GLN A 65 -12.24 -12.99 -13.93
C GLN A 65 -11.88 -14.36 -13.34
N ILE A 66 -12.07 -14.55 -12.04
CA ILE A 66 -11.84 -15.81 -11.33
C ILE A 66 -13.13 -16.21 -10.63
N GLY A 67 -13.75 -17.30 -11.08
CA GLY A 67 -15.11 -17.65 -10.67
C GLY A 67 -16.10 -16.52 -10.97
N SER A 68 -16.84 -16.05 -9.95
CA SER A 68 -17.76 -14.92 -10.06
C SER A 68 -17.11 -13.55 -9.83
N GLN A 69 -15.83 -13.48 -9.47
CA GLN A 69 -15.13 -12.26 -9.05
C GLN A 69 -14.24 -11.66 -10.15
N THR A 70 -14.25 -10.33 -10.31
CA THR A 70 -13.31 -9.61 -11.19
C THR A 70 -12.23 -8.91 -10.35
N TRP A 71 -11.02 -9.46 -10.34
CA TRP A 71 -9.88 -8.96 -9.57
C TRP A 71 -8.95 -8.06 -10.40
N LEU A 72 -8.18 -7.17 -9.77
CA LEU A 72 -7.00 -6.57 -10.41
C LEU A 72 -5.87 -7.61 -10.51
N ALA A 73 -5.18 -7.69 -11.65
CA ALA A 73 -4.06 -8.62 -11.86
C ALA A 73 -2.70 -8.05 -11.41
N GLU A 74 -2.65 -6.80 -10.96
CA GLU A 74 -1.50 -6.20 -10.27
C GLU A 74 -1.88 -5.75 -8.84
N ASN A 75 -0.87 -5.52 -8.00
CA ASN A 75 -1.06 -4.86 -6.72
C ASN A 75 -1.35 -3.37 -6.93
N MET A 76 -2.16 -2.77 -6.05
CA MET A 76 -2.49 -1.34 -6.13
C MET A 76 -1.23 -0.47 -6.00
N ASN A 77 -1.05 0.53 -6.87
CA ASN A 77 0.11 1.42 -6.88
C ASN A 77 -0.23 2.91 -6.66
N TYR A 78 -1.46 3.21 -6.21
CA TYR A 78 -1.89 4.57 -5.89
C TYR A 78 -1.11 5.15 -4.71
N CYS A 79 -0.43 6.28 -4.92
CA CYS A 79 0.39 6.88 -3.87
C CYS A 79 -0.46 7.63 -2.84
N MET A 80 -0.27 7.29 -1.56
CA MET A 80 -0.97 7.89 -0.42
C MET A 80 -0.03 8.10 0.77
N ASN A 81 -0.45 8.94 1.73
CA ASN A 81 0.15 8.93 3.07
C ASN A 81 0.14 7.52 3.67
N ALA A 82 1.18 7.19 4.45
CA ALA A 82 1.36 5.84 5.02
C ALA A 82 1.29 4.71 3.97
N SER A 83 1.99 4.90 2.84
CA SER A 83 2.26 3.84 1.88
C SER A 83 3.65 4.00 1.25
N TRP A 84 4.29 2.88 0.93
CA TRP A 84 5.72 2.78 0.60
C TRP A 84 5.94 1.91 -0.64
N CYS A 85 7.02 2.20 -1.38
CA CYS A 85 7.65 1.18 -2.22
C CYS A 85 8.49 0.27 -1.31
N TYR A 86 8.69 -0.99 -1.69
CA TYR A 86 9.58 -1.87 -0.93
C TYR A 86 11.00 -1.28 -0.86
N ASP A 87 11.63 -1.32 0.31
CA ASP A 87 12.98 -0.76 0.58
C ASP A 87 13.13 0.72 0.20
N ASP A 88 12.02 1.47 0.23
CA ASP A 88 11.87 2.87 -0.21
C ASP A 88 12.34 3.15 -1.67
N GLY A 89 12.60 2.09 -2.45
CA GLY A 89 13.07 2.18 -3.84
C GLY A 89 11.92 2.39 -4.82
N ALA A 90 11.88 3.53 -5.52
CA ALA A 90 10.79 3.87 -6.44
C ALA A 90 10.50 2.78 -7.49
N SER A 91 11.54 2.17 -8.08
CA SER A 91 11.41 1.07 -9.05
C SER A 91 10.72 -0.18 -8.49
N ASN A 92 10.71 -0.36 -7.16
CA ASN A 92 10.00 -1.46 -6.54
C ASN A 92 8.48 -1.22 -6.51
N CYS A 93 8.01 0.02 -6.56
CA CYS A 93 6.59 0.31 -6.80
C CYS A 93 6.17 -0.11 -8.23
N ASP A 94 7.02 0.13 -9.23
CA ASP A 94 6.73 -0.21 -10.63
C ASP A 94 6.60 -1.72 -10.87
N VAL A 95 7.31 -2.52 -10.07
CA VAL A 95 7.25 -4.00 -10.12
C VAL A 95 6.19 -4.57 -9.18
N TYR A 96 6.23 -4.21 -7.90
CA TYR A 96 5.46 -4.88 -6.83
C TYR A 96 4.19 -4.15 -6.41
N GLY A 97 3.93 -2.96 -6.97
CA GLY A 97 2.95 -2.02 -6.42
C GLY A 97 3.38 -1.48 -5.06
N ARG A 98 2.43 -0.88 -4.33
CA ARG A 98 2.68 -0.26 -3.02
C ARG A 98 2.30 -1.16 -1.85
N LEU A 99 3.04 -0.99 -0.77
CA LEU A 99 2.71 -1.47 0.56
C LEU A 99 1.97 -0.35 1.30
N TYR A 100 0.81 -0.65 1.90
CA TYR A 100 -0.06 0.33 2.55
C TYR A 100 -0.24 0.02 4.03
N GLU A 101 -0.27 1.06 4.86
CA GLU A 101 -0.93 1.00 6.16
C GLU A 101 -2.41 0.65 5.98
N TRP A 102 -3.00 -0.13 6.88
CA TRP A 102 -4.41 -0.56 6.75
C TRP A 102 -5.38 0.63 6.62
N SER A 103 -5.10 1.75 7.28
CA SER A 103 -5.91 2.98 7.25
C SER A 103 -5.92 3.69 5.87
N SER A 104 -4.90 3.43 5.05
CA SER A 104 -4.80 3.84 3.64
C SER A 104 -5.29 2.72 2.72
N ALA A 105 -5.04 1.45 3.04
CA ALA A 105 -5.49 0.29 2.28
C ALA A 105 -7.01 0.28 2.05
N VAL A 106 -7.80 0.60 3.08
CA VAL A 106 -9.28 0.71 3.00
C VAL A 106 -9.79 1.86 2.11
N LYS A 107 -8.88 2.66 1.52
CA LYS A 107 -9.17 3.78 0.59
C LYS A 107 -8.36 3.69 -0.71
N ALA A 108 -7.47 2.69 -0.84
CA ALA A 108 -6.48 2.64 -1.91
C ALA A 108 -7.08 2.20 -3.26
N CYS A 109 -8.18 1.45 -3.26
CA CYS A 109 -8.83 1.01 -4.49
C CYS A 109 -9.52 2.17 -5.24
N PRO A 110 -9.59 2.12 -6.58
CA PRO A 110 -10.30 3.12 -7.40
C PRO A 110 -11.82 2.94 -7.32
N ASP A 111 -12.57 3.92 -7.82
CA ASP A 111 -14.04 3.87 -7.84
C ASP A 111 -14.56 2.63 -8.60
N GLY A 112 -15.57 1.96 -8.04
CA GLY A 112 -16.09 0.68 -8.55
C GLY A 112 -15.27 -0.55 -8.14
N PHE A 113 -14.26 -0.37 -7.28
CA PHE A 113 -13.46 -1.42 -6.67
C PHE A 113 -13.30 -1.19 -5.16
N HIS A 114 -13.17 -2.27 -4.40
CA HIS A 114 -12.99 -2.25 -2.95
C HIS A 114 -11.79 -3.10 -2.51
N LEU A 115 -11.35 -2.85 -1.27
CA LEU A 115 -10.47 -3.77 -0.56
C LEU A 115 -11.30 -5.01 -0.18
N PRO A 116 -10.90 -6.24 -0.60
CA PRO A 116 -11.74 -7.43 -0.43
C PRO A 116 -11.92 -7.83 1.03
N SER A 117 -13.09 -8.39 1.33
CA SER A 117 -13.41 -9.06 2.59
C SER A 117 -12.74 -10.43 2.71
N GLN A 118 -12.74 -10.98 3.92
CA GLN A 118 -12.35 -12.37 4.18
C GLN A 118 -13.16 -13.37 3.34
N ASP A 119 -14.48 -13.21 3.26
CA ASP A 119 -15.37 -14.12 2.52
C ASP A 119 -15.08 -14.11 1.01
N GLU A 120 -14.67 -12.96 0.47
CA GLU A 120 -14.25 -12.82 -0.93
C GLU A 120 -12.90 -13.48 -1.19
N TRP A 121 -11.94 -13.36 -0.28
CA TRP A 121 -10.68 -14.12 -0.34
C TRP A 121 -10.90 -15.63 -0.20
N ASP A 122 -11.83 -16.07 0.65
CA ASP A 122 -12.16 -17.50 0.82
C ASP A 122 -12.89 -18.06 -0.40
N SER A 123 -13.71 -17.24 -1.07
CA SER A 123 -14.32 -17.58 -2.37
C SER A 123 -13.26 -17.77 -3.46
N LEU A 124 -12.26 -16.90 -3.53
CA LEU A 124 -11.11 -17.03 -4.42
C LEU A 124 -10.30 -18.31 -4.12
N ALA A 125 -9.99 -18.55 -2.84
CA ALA A 125 -9.22 -19.72 -2.42
C ALA A 125 -9.95 -21.04 -2.74
N ALA A 126 -11.25 -21.11 -2.45
CA ALA A 126 -12.08 -22.28 -2.76
C ALA A 126 -12.15 -22.55 -4.27
N TYR A 127 -12.37 -21.50 -5.08
CA TYR A 127 -12.38 -21.63 -6.53
C TYR A 127 -11.02 -22.11 -7.08
N ALA A 128 -9.92 -21.57 -6.54
CA ALA A 128 -8.57 -21.93 -6.94
C ALA A 128 -8.21 -23.38 -6.59
N LEU A 129 -8.57 -23.86 -5.39
CA LEU A 129 -8.42 -25.27 -5.02
C LEU A 129 -9.24 -26.19 -5.93
N GLU A 130 -10.49 -25.85 -6.22
CA GLU A 130 -11.38 -26.68 -7.06
C GLU A 130 -10.92 -26.73 -8.54
N ASN A 131 -10.53 -25.59 -9.11
CA ASN A 131 -10.34 -25.45 -10.57
C ASN A 131 -8.86 -25.49 -10.99
N ALA A 132 -7.92 -25.18 -10.11
CA ALA A 132 -6.48 -25.23 -10.35
C ALA A 132 -5.71 -26.21 -9.43
N GLY A 133 -6.38 -26.82 -8.44
CA GLY A 133 -5.84 -27.90 -7.61
C GLY A 133 -4.99 -27.47 -6.41
N ASP A 134 -4.73 -26.16 -6.23
CA ASP A 134 -3.90 -25.61 -5.15
C ASP A 134 -4.22 -24.10 -4.98
N GLU A 135 -4.72 -23.69 -3.81
CA GLU A 135 -5.18 -22.32 -3.54
C GLU A 135 -4.06 -21.28 -3.33
N ASN A 136 -2.79 -21.67 -3.48
CA ASN A 136 -1.65 -20.78 -3.25
C ASN A 136 -0.81 -20.61 -4.51
N SER A 137 -0.19 -21.68 -4.99
CA SER A 137 0.67 -21.68 -6.20
C SER A 137 -0.06 -21.32 -7.49
N SER A 138 -1.38 -21.55 -7.59
CA SER A 138 -2.17 -21.17 -8.77
C SER A 138 -2.48 -19.68 -8.89
N LEU A 139 -2.36 -18.94 -7.78
CA LEU A 139 -2.57 -17.50 -7.70
C LEU A 139 -1.25 -16.71 -7.69
N ARG A 140 -0.14 -17.38 -7.33
CA ARG A 140 1.20 -16.79 -7.36
C ARG A 140 1.69 -16.66 -8.79
N SER A 141 2.34 -15.52 -9.07
CA SER A 141 3.03 -15.26 -10.33
C SER A 141 4.10 -16.32 -10.60
N THR A 142 4.42 -16.51 -11.88
CA THR A 142 5.60 -17.27 -12.32
C THR A 142 6.91 -16.53 -12.08
N GLU A 143 6.86 -15.22 -11.84
CA GLU A 143 8.00 -14.33 -11.60
C GLU A 143 8.10 -13.89 -10.12
N SER A 144 9.23 -13.30 -9.74
CA SER A 144 9.54 -12.73 -8.41
C SER A 144 9.73 -13.70 -7.24
N TRP A 145 9.48 -15.00 -7.38
CA TRP A 145 9.68 -16.00 -6.33
C TRP A 145 11.13 -16.56 -6.38
N ASP A 146 12.12 -15.67 -6.34
CA ASP A 146 13.49 -15.93 -6.81
C ASP A 146 14.44 -16.47 -5.72
N SER A 147 14.02 -17.50 -4.98
CA SER A 147 14.86 -18.14 -3.94
C SER A 147 14.92 -19.66 -4.10
N ASP A 148 16.11 -20.25 -3.90
CA ASP A 148 16.32 -21.71 -3.86
C ASP A 148 15.45 -22.45 -2.81
N LEU A 149 14.87 -21.71 -1.85
CA LEU A 149 14.01 -22.22 -0.80
C LEU A 149 12.51 -22.10 -1.10
N VAL A 150 12.13 -21.59 -2.29
CA VAL A 150 10.73 -21.43 -2.69
C VAL A 150 10.43 -22.06 -4.04
N THR A 151 9.21 -22.59 -4.17
CA THR A 151 8.67 -22.99 -5.47
C THR A 151 7.91 -21.81 -6.05
N PRO A 152 8.19 -21.34 -7.28
CA PRO A 152 7.38 -20.31 -7.95
C PRO A 152 5.89 -20.67 -8.05
N GLY A 153 5.06 -19.68 -8.35
CA GLY A 153 3.69 -19.96 -8.77
C GLY A 153 3.63 -20.45 -10.20
N ASN A 154 2.45 -20.91 -10.62
CA ASN A 154 2.16 -21.27 -12.01
C ASN A 154 1.16 -20.32 -12.67
N ASP A 155 0.55 -19.41 -11.89
CA ASP A 155 -0.43 -18.39 -12.28
C ASP A 155 -1.51 -18.84 -13.29
N VAL A 156 -1.96 -20.09 -13.23
CA VAL A 156 -2.94 -20.63 -14.21
C VAL A 156 -4.30 -19.92 -14.17
N LEU A 157 -4.56 -19.12 -13.14
CA LEU A 157 -5.77 -18.29 -13.01
C LEU A 157 -5.54 -16.81 -13.36
N GLY A 158 -4.31 -16.39 -13.69
CA GLY A 158 -3.96 -15.02 -14.07
C GLY A 158 -4.07 -13.98 -12.97
N PHE A 159 -4.08 -14.40 -11.70
CA PHE A 159 -4.15 -13.53 -10.53
C PHE A 159 -2.84 -12.76 -10.31
N ASN A 160 -1.71 -13.35 -10.69
CA ASN A 160 -0.39 -12.73 -10.71
C ASN A 160 0.00 -12.07 -9.37
N ALA A 161 -0.06 -12.84 -8.28
CA ALA A 161 0.49 -12.40 -7.00
C ALA A 161 2.02 -12.49 -7.01
N LEU A 162 2.68 -11.33 -7.01
CA LEU A 162 4.12 -11.18 -6.88
C LEU A 162 4.56 -11.27 -5.41
N ALA A 163 5.78 -11.76 -5.16
CA ALA A 163 6.38 -11.92 -3.83
C ALA A 163 6.85 -10.59 -3.21
N SER A 164 5.92 -9.64 -3.12
CA SER A 164 6.09 -8.23 -2.72
C SER A 164 6.62 -7.99 -1.30
N GLY A 165 6.75 -9.04 -0.47
CA GLY A 165 7.18 -8.90 0.91
C GLY A 165 6.21 -8.04 1.73
N ARG A 166 6.74 -7.33 2.72
CA ARG A 166 6.01 -6.41 3.60
C ARG A 166 6.92 -5.40 4.29
N TYR A 167 6.32 -4.38 4.89
CA TYR A 167 6.93 -3.49 5.87
C TYR A 167 6.31 -3.79 7.25
N TYR A 168 7.13 -4.19 8.22
CA TYR A 168 6.69 -4.68 9.53
C TYR A 168 7.70 -4.28 10.61
N PHE A 169 7.23 -3.77 11.75
CA PHE A 169 8.09 -3.22 12.82
C PHE A 169 9.22 -2.29 12.32
N ARG A 170 8.90 -1.40 11.38
CA ARG A 170 9.85 -0.43 10.77
C ARG A 170 10.99 -1.05 9.95
N ALA A 171 10.82 -2.27 9.47
CA ALA A 171 11.74 -2.93 8.55
C ALA A 171 11.00 -3.56 7.37
N PHE A 172 11.62 -3.57 6.20
CA PHE A 172 11.16 -4.35 5.05
C PHE A 172 11.62 -5.80 5.18
N SER A 173 10.76 -6.77 4.85
CA SER A 173 11.08 -8.20 4.93
C SER A 173 10.31 -9.06 3.92
N ASP A 174 10.73 -10.32 3.80
CA ASP A 174 10.03 -11.40 3.07
C ASP A 174 9.89 -11.21 1.53
N LEU A 175 10.52 -10.19 0.91
CA LEU A 175 10.59 -10.04 -0.55
C LEU A 175 11.21 -11.28 -1.20
N GLY A 176 10.58 -11.79 -2.26
CA GLY A 176 10.98 -13.02 -2.93
C GLY A 176 10.45 -14.31 -2.28
N PHE A 177 9.91 -14.23 -1.06
CA PHE A 177 9.42 -15.40 -0.31
C PHE A 177 7.92 -15.43 -0.10
N LYS A 178 7.27 -14.26 0.05
CA LYS A 178 5.86 -14.11 0.40
C LYS A 178 5.22 -12.87 -0.19
N ALA A 179 3.89 -12.93 -0.32
CA ALA A 179 3.02 -11.80 -0.59
C ALA A 179 2.00 -11.69 0.54
N TYR A 180 1.82 -10.49 1.08
CA TYR A 180 0.91 -10.20 2.19
C TYR A 180 -0.18 -9.25 1.74
N TYR A 181 -1.43 -9.60 2.00
CA TYR A 181 -2.61 -8.84 1.55
C TYR A 181 -3.49 -8.45 2.72
N TRP A 182 -3.89 -7.18 2.78
CA TRP A 182 -4.96 -6.75 3.68
C TRP A 182 -6.32 -7.31 3.27
N THR A 183 -7.18 -7.61 4.25
CA THR A 183 -8.63 -7.67 4.03
C THR A 183 -9.30 -6.43 4.63
N ARG A 184 -10.57 -6.21 4.26
CA ARG A 184 -11.39 -5.10 4.71
C ARG A 184 -11.67 -5.09 6.22
N GLU A 185 -11.58 -6.25 6.86
CA GLU A 185 -12.02 -6.43 8.24
C GLU A 185 -10.93 -6.04 9.25
N SER A 186 -11.33 -5.17 10.17
CA SER A 186 -10.62 -4.92 11.41
C SER A 186 -10.84 -6.09 12.38
N GLU A 187 -9.77 -6.59 13.00
CA GLU A 187 -9.86 -7.60 14.07
C GLU A 187 -9.99 -6.92 15.43
N THR A 188 -9.10 -5.95 15.72
CA THR A 188 -9.11 -5.15 16.94
C THR A 188 -8.95 -3.67 16.63
N THR A 189 -8.80 -2.81 17.65
CA THR A 189 -8.43 -1.42 17.41
C THR A 189 -7.07 -1.28 16.71
N THR A 190 -6.10 -2.16 17.01
CA THR A 190 -4.71 -2.09 16.52
C THR A 190 -4.37 -3.12 15.43
N THR A 191 -5.19 -4.14 15.20
CA THR A 191 -4.93 -5.21 14.22
C THR A 191 -6.07 -5.36 13.21
N ALA A 192 -5.72 -5.82 12.01
CA ALA A 192 -6.66 -6.16 10.93
C ALA A 192 -6.29 -7.51 10.30
N TYR A 193 -7.26 -8.13 9.64
CA TYR A 193 -7.09 -9.46 9.03
C TYR A 193 -6.31 -9.40 7.72
N ILE A 194 -5.61 -10.49 7.42
CA ILE A 194 -4.75 -10.63 6.24
C ILE A 194 -4.93 -11.96 5.54
N ARG A 195 -4.55 -12.01 4.25
CA ARG A 195 -4.18 -13.26 3.56
C ARG A 195 -2.67 -13.25 3.25
N THR A 196 -2.07 -14.43 3.15
CA THR A 196 -0.65 -14.60 2.80
C THR A 196 -0.48 -15.68 1.75
N LEU A 197 0.18 -15.35 0.66
CA LEU A 197 0.70 -16.32 -0.31
C LEU A 197 2.19 -16.52 -0.06
N SER A 198 2.67 -17.75 -0.14
CA SER A 198 4.02 -18.12 0.33
C SER A 198 4.59 -19.20 -0.57
N GLY A 199 5.85 -19.05 -0.99
CA GLY A 199 6.53 -20.05 -1.80
C GLY A 199 7.13 -21.22 -1.01
N MET A 200 7.07 -21.18 0.33
CA MET A 200 7.59 -22.22 1.24
C MET A 200 6.52 -23.23 1.72
N ILE A 201 5.24 -23.00 1.41
CA ILE A 201 4.11 -23.87 1.78
C ILE A 201 3.09 -23.88 0.64
N ASN A 202 2.12 -24.81 0.64
CA ASN A 202 1.15 -24.96 -0.44
C ASN A 202 -0.26 -24.41 -0.11
N THR A 203 -0.45 -23.82 1.07
CA THR A 203 -1.77 -23.34 1.53
C THR A 203 -1.79 -21.82 1.67
N MET A 204 -2.89 -21.19 1.27
CA MET A 204 -3.10 -19.76 1.50
C MET A 204 -3.22 -19.49 3.00
N GLY A 205 -2.35 -18.65 3.54
CA GLY A 205 -2.33 -18.31 4.96
C GLY A 205 -3.43 -17.31 5.32
N PHE A 206 -4.04 -17.52 6.49
CA PHE A 206 -4.93 -16.57 7.15
C PHE A 206 -4.34 -16.14 8.50
N GLY A 207 -4.52 -14.88 8.87
CA GLY A 207 -4.10 -14.34 10.16
C GLY A 207 -4.43 -12.86 10.31
N ASN A 208 -3.68 -12.18 11.18
CA ASN A 208 -3.77 -10.74 11.42
C ASN A 208 -2.40 -10.06 11.28
N SER A 209 -2.40 -8.73 11.19
CA SER A 209 -1.20 -7.90 11.34
C SER A 209 -1.56 -6.57 12.03
N PHE A 210 -0.57 -5.92 12.64
CA PHE A 210 -0.75 -4.57 13.18
C PHE A 210 -1.05 -3.58 12.05
N LYS A 211 -2.03 -2.70 12.26
CA LYS A 211 -2.52 -1.78 11.22
C LYS A 211 -1.46 -0.83 10.68
N ASP A 212 -0.42 -0.52 11.46
CA ASP A 212 0.76 0.27 11.09
C ASP A 212 1.80 -0.48 10.21
N SER A 213 1.50 -1.73 9.83
CA SER A 213 2.29 -2.49 8.86
C SER A 213 1.97 -2.05 7.43
N GLY A 214 2.96 -2.10 6.55
CA GLY A 214 2.77 -1.93 5.11
C GLY A 214 2.57 -3.28 4.42
N LEU A 215 1.36 -3.58 3.95
CA LEU A 215 1.03 -4.78 3.17
C LEU A 215 0.40 -4.40 1.83
N SER A 216 0.44 -5.32 0.86
CA SER A 216 -0.10 -5.08 -0.48
C SER A 216 -1.63 -5.00 -0.46
N VAL A 217 -2.17 -4.21 -1.39
CA VAL A 217 -3.61 -4.14 -1.67
C VAL A 217 -3.88 -4.77 -3.01
N ARG A 218 -4.92 -5.59 -3.07
CA ARG A 218 -5.36 -6.30 -4.26
C ARG A 218 -6.87 -6.09 -4.40
N CYS A 219 -7.26 -5.18 -5.27
CA CYS A 219 -8.65 -4.72 -5.31
C CYS A 219 -9.56 -5.71 -6.06
N LEU A 220 -10.79 -5.82 -5.58
CA LEU A 220 -11.88 -6.57 -6.18
C LEU A 220 -12.95 -5.60 -6.68
N LYS A 221 -13.58 -5.90 -7.81
CA LYS A 221 -14.65 -5.08 -8.38
C LYS A 221 -15.97 -5.24 -7.61
N ASP A 222 -16.71 -4.14 -7.47
CA ASP A 222 -18.07 -4.08 -6.90
C ASP A 222 -19.13 -4.86 -7.72
#